data_AF-S8CFH1-F1
#
_entry.id   AF-S8CFH1-F1
#
_cell.length_a   1.000
_cell.length_b   1.000
_cell.length_c   1.000
_cell.angle_alpha   90.00
_cell.angle_beta   90.00
_cell.angle_gamma   90.00
#
_symmetry.space_group_name_H-M   'P 1'
#
loop_
_entity.id
_entity.type
_entity.pdbx_description
1 polymer ?
#
loop_
_entity_poly.entity_id
_entity_poly.type
_entity_poly.pdbx_seq_one_letter_code
_entity_poly.pdbx_strand_id
1 'polypeptide(L)'
;FYRVEYQSRPGASGLSSLKHLLALLPPHVHSVYYRDEIGNISSSRLRSDSRKSELLIEPRYPLFGGWKATFIIGYGVPLKDFLFESTAGSRYLNYSFGCPLADTVVGRLTIKVVLPEGSKDPSVDVPFAVSQSFEIKHSYLDVIGRTVLVLRKENVVPEHNMHFQVHYRFNKIFMLAEPLMLVSVFFFIFVSCVAYVRTDLSIRK
;
A
#
# COMPACT_ATOMS: atom_id res chain seq x y z
N PHE A 1 -6.04 34.36 -6.78
CA PHE A 1 -4.83 33.80 -7.41
C PHE A 1 -4.80 34.26 -8.86
N TYR A 2 -3.80 35.05 -9.26
CA TYR A 2 -3.60 35.45 -10.65
C TYR A 2 -2.38 34.74 -11.21
N ARG A 3 -2.58 33.86 -12.20
CA ARG A 3 -1.51 33.06 -12.79
C ARG A 3 -0.40 33.90 -13.40
N VAL A 4 -0.76 34.99 -14.08
CA VAL A 4 0.20 35.90 -14.72
C VAL A 4 1.16 36.51 -13.70
N GLU A 5 0.64 36.99 -12.57
CA GLU A 5 1.46 37.57 -11.50
C GLU A 5 2.37 36.51 -10.86
N TYR A 6 1.82 35.33 -10.60
CA TYR A 6 2.55 34.20 -10.00
C TYR A 6 3.71 33.70 -10.88
N GLN A 7 3.53 33.72 -12.20
CA GLN A 7 4.56 33.28 -13.16
C GLN A 7 5.56 34.39 -13.50
N SER A 8 5.11 35.65 -13.60
CA SER A 8 5.96 36.79 -13.99
C SER A 8 6.87 37.28 -12.87
N ARG A 9 6.52 37.02 -11.60
CA ARG A 9 7.29 37.48 -10.42
C ARG A 9 7.60 36.33 -9.45
N PRO A 10 8.38 35.31 -9.86
CA PRO A 10 8.60 34.10 -9.07
C PRO A 10 9.29 34.34 -7.72
N GLY A 11 10.05 35.43 -7.57
CA GLY A 11 10.73 35.81 -6.32
C GLY A 11 9.94 36.73 -5.39
N ALA A 12 8.79 37.27 -5.83
CA ALA A 12 7.99 38.22 -5.03
C ALA A 12 6.54 37.75 -4.83
N SER A 13 5.98 36.96 -5.74
CA SER A 13 4.63 36.44 -5.68
C SER A 13 4.63 34.95 -5.32
N GLY A 14 3.80 34.57 -4.35
CA GLY A 14 3.59 33.16 -3.98
C GLY A 14 4.75 32.48 -3.26
N LEU A 15 5.59 33.23 -2.54
CA LEU A 15 6.68 32.69 -1.72
C LEU A 15 6.19 31.69 -0.67
N SER A 16 5.04 31.96 -0.03
CA SER A 16 4.43 31.08 0.97
C SER A 16 3.63 29.92 0.38
N SER A 17 3.65 29.73 -0.95
CA SER A 17 2.94 28.62 -1.59
C SER A 17 3.81 27.37 -1.67
N LEU A 18 3.20 26.20 -1.48
CA LEU A 18 3.89 24.93 -1.68
C LEU A 18 3.77 24.52 -3.14
N LYS A 19 4.89 24.57 -3.86
CA LYS A 19 5.01 24.14 -5.27
C LYS A 19 5.41 22.68 -5.38
N HIS A 20 6.24 22.23 -4.44
CA HIS A 20 6.78 20.88 -4.42
C HIS A 20 6.63 20.29 -3.02
N LEU A 21 6.38 19.00 -2.97
CA LEU A 21 6.36 18.20 -1.76
C LEU A 21 7.41 17.10 -1.90
N LEU A 22 8.22 16.90 -0.86
CA LEU A 22 9.25 15.86 -0.85
C LEU A 22 8.78 14.66 -0.04
N ALA A 23 8.68 13.50 -0.67
CA ALA A 23 8.46 12.22 -0.01
C ALA A 23 9.78 11.46 0.11
N LEU A 24 10.12 11.07 1.33
CA LEU A 24 11.23 10.18 1.66
C LEU A 24 10.72 8.75 1.69
N LEU A 25 11.19 7.95 0.74
CA LEU A 25 10.82 6.56 0.55
C LEU A 25 11.99 5.64 0.94
N PRO A 26 11.72 4.37 1.26
CA PRO A 26 12.78 3.40 1.52
C PRO A 26 13.69 3.17 0.29
N PRO A 27 14.86 2.52 0.45
CA PRO A 27 15.71 2.17 -0.67
C PRO A 27 15.05 1.12 -1.60
N HIS A 28 15.59 0.97 -2.81
CA HIS A 28 15.17 -0.04 -3.80
C HIS A 28 13.69 0.02 -4.18
N VAL A 29 13.11 1.21 -4.12
CA VAL A 29 11.74 1.46 -4.56
C VAL A 29 11.62 1.27 -6.07
N HIS A 30 10.56 0.59 -6.50
CA HIS A 30 10.22 0.36 -7.91
C HIS A 30 8.72 0.53 -8.13
N SER A 31 8.29 0.61 -9.40
CA SER A 31 6.87 0.74 -9.79
C SER A 31 6.14 1.89 -9.08
N VAL A 32 6.80 3.04 -8.97
CA VAL A 32 6.23 4.24 -8.32
C VAL A 32 5.15 4.84 -9.20
N TYR A 33 4.01 5.17 -8.60
CA TYR A 33 2.95 5.92 -9.26
C TYR A 33 2.46 7.07 -8.37
N TYR A 34 2.08 8.15 -9.03
CA TYR A 34 1.52 9.35 -8.40
C TYR A 34 0.28 9.77 -9.17
N ARG A 35 -0.87 9.72 -8.49
CA ARG A 35 -2.18 9.97 -9.09
C ARG A 35 -3.09 10.73 -8.15
N ASP A 36 -4.10 11.38 -8.70
CA ASP A 36 -5.21 11.93 -7.96
C ASP A 36 -6.53 11.24 -8.33
N GLU A 37 -7.65 11.80 -7.91
CA GLU A 37 -8.99 11.28 -8.18
C GLU A 37 -9.33 11.29 -9.68
N ILE A 38 -8.78 12.25 -10.44
CA ILE A 38 -9.08 12.42 -11.87
C ILE A 38 -8.06 11.73 -12.78
N GLY A 39 -6.97 11.19 -12.23
CA GLY A 39 -6.06 10.30 -12.95
C GLY A 39 -4.59 10.51 -12.62
N ASN A 40 -3.73 10.17 -13.57
CA ASN A 40 -2.29 10.27 -13.38
C ASN A 40 -1.83 11.74 -13.31
N ILE A 41 -0.82 12.01 -12.49
CA ILE A 41 -0.11 13.29 -12.48
C ILE A 41 1.34 13.02 -12.90
N SER A 42 1.75 13.59 -14.02
CA SER A 42 3.09 13.38 -14.58
C SER A 42 4.18 14.24 -13.93
N SER A 43 3.82 15.28 -13.19
CA SER A 43 4.74 16.19 -12.52
C SER A 43 5.31 15.59 -11.24
N SER A 44 6.20 14.60 -11.40
CA SER A 44 6.96 13.98 -10.32
C SER A 44 8.40 13.69 -10.77
N ARG A 45 9.34 13.71 -9.83
CA ARG A 45 10.75 13.38 -10.06
C ARG A 45 11.21 12.41 -8.98
N LEU A 46 11.57 11.19 -9.37
CA LEU A 46 12.11 10.18 -8.47
C LEU A 46 13.64 10.18 -8.58
N ARG A 47 14.31 10.33 -7.44
CA ARG A 47 15.74 10.15 -7.29
C ARG A 47 15.98 8.96 -6.38
N SER A 48 16.51 7.87 -6.94
CA SER A 48 16.83 6.68 -6.14
C SER A 48 18.30 6.71 -5.73
N ASP A 49 18.55 6.51 -4.44
CA ASP A 49 19.88 6.29 -3.88
C ASP A 49 19.91 4.89 -3.23
N SER A 50 21.11 4.40 -2.97
CA SER A 50 21.41 3.14 -2.27
C SER A 50 20.79 3.06 -0.88
N ARG A 51 20.71 4.19 -0.16
CA ARG A 51 20.21 4.24 1.22
C ARG A 51 18.75 4.67 1.35
N LYS A 52 18.26 5.47 0.40
CA LYS A 52 16.91 6.06 0.43
C LYS A 52 16.48 6.45 -0.98
N SER A 53 15.19 6.56 -1.20
CA SER A 53 14.65 7.10 -2.45
C SER A 53 13.88 8.38 -2.14
N GLU A 54 14.07 9.41 -2.96
CA GLU A 54 13.44 10.72 -2.79
C GLU A 54 12.49 10.95 -3.95
N LEU A 55 11.21 11.14 -3.64
CA LEU A 55 10.18 11.43 -4.62
C LEU A 55 9.72 12.88 -4.44
N LEU A 56 10.15 13.74 -5.37
CA LEU A 56 9.70 15.12 -5.43
C LEU A 56 8.42 15.20 -6.26
N ILE A 57 7.35 15.69 -5.65
CA ILE A 57 6.01 15.71 -6.19
C ILE A 57 5.57 17.13 -6.40
N GLU A 58 4.99 17.41 -7.57
CA GLU A 58 4.37 18.71 -7.86
C GLU A 58 2.85 18.48 -7.99
N PRO A 59 2.02 19.02 -7.09
CA PRO A 59 0.57 19.01 -7.23
C PRO A 59 0.13 19.76 -8.50
N ARG A 60 -1.09 19.50 -9.00
CA ARG A 60 -1.61 20.14 -10.23
C ARG A 60 -1.69 21.67 -10.14
N TYR A 61 -1.74 22.20 -8.93
CA TYR A 61 -1.76 23.62 -8.65
C TYR A 61 -0.93 23.90 -7.38
N PRO A 62 -0.30 25.08 -7.27
CA PRO A 62 0.41 25.46 -6.07
C PRO A 62 -0.54 25.57 -4.88
N LEU A 63 -0.16 25.05 -3.73
CA LEU A 63 -0.99 25.10 -2.53
C LEU A 63 -0.76 26.43 -1.81
N PHE A 64 -1.80 27.26 -1.80
CA PHE A 64 -1.88 28.46 -0.97
C PHE A 64 -2.59 28.16 0.36
N GLY A 65 -2.56 29.10 1.29
CA GLY A 65 -3.25 28.98 2.57
C GLY A 65 -4.72 28.57 2.41
N GLY A 66 -5.13 27.50 3.09
CA GLY A 66 -6.48 26.96 3.06
C GLY A 66 -6.79 26.02 1.88
N TRP A 67 -5.90 25.91 0.89
CA TRP A 67 -6.10 25.00 -0.24
C TRP A 67 -5.80 23.55 0.18
N LYS A 68 -6.54 22.61 -0.38
CA LYS A 68 -6.43 21.18 -0.05
C LYS A 68 -6.24 20.38 -1.32
N ALA A 69 -5.23 19.52 -1.36
CA ALA A 69 -5.04 18.56 -2.42
C ALA A 69 -5.10 17.14 -1.86
N THR A 70 -5.82 16.28 -2.58
CA THR A 70 -5.90 14.85 -2.31
C THR A 70 -5.15 14.13 -3.42
N PHE A 71 -4.22 13.27 -3.05
CA PHE A 71 -3.45 12.47 -3.98
C PHE A 71 -3.05 11.14 -3.36
N ILE A 72 -2.64 10.21 -4.22
CA ILE A 72 -2.23 8.86 -3.88
C ILE A 72 -0.84 8.65 -4.45
N ILE A 73 0.06 8.20 -3.57
CA ILE A 73 1.39 7.71 -3.93
C ILE A 73 1.40 6.22 -3.63
N GLY A 74 1.91 5.43 -4.57
CA GLY A 74 2.18 4.03 -4.31
C GLY A 74 3.50 3.59 -4.93
N TYR A 75 4.08 2.56 -4.35
CA TYR A 75 5.37 2.03 -4.74
C TYR A 75 5.52 0.58 -4.29
N GLY A 76 6.41 -0.16 -4.93
CA GLY A 76 6.84 -1.48 -4.52
C GLY A 76 8.22 -1.45 -3.88
N VAL A 77 8.47 -2.37 -2.94
CA VAL A 77 9.78 -2.62 -2.34
C VAL A 77 10.07 -4.12 -2.27
N PRO A 78 11.33 -4.56 -2.33
CA PRO A 78 11.68 -5.97 -2.15
C PRO A 78 11.31 -6.46 -0.74
N LEU A 79 10.58 -7.57 -0.66
CA LEU A 79 10.08 -8.10 0.62
C LEU A 79 11.20 -8.52 1.58
N LYS A 80 12.33 -8.98 1.04
CA LYS A 80 13.52 -9.42 1.79
C LYS A 80 14.10 -8.37 2.73
N ASP A 81 13.85 -7.09 2.47
CA ASP A 81 14.43 -5.98 3.23
C ASP A 81 13.56 -5.62 4.46
N PHE A 82 12.30 -6.05 4.49
CA PHE A 82 11.31 -5.67 5.51
C PHE A 82 10.65 -6.87 6.21
N LEU A 83 10.68 -8.05 5.62
CA LEU A 83 10.10 -9.26 6.19
C LEU A 83 11.19 -10.19 6.70
N PHE A 84 11.06 -10.55 7.97
CA PHE A 84 12.03 -11.38 8.68
C PHE A 84 11.34 -12.61 9.30
N GLU A 85 12.13 -13.65 9.52
CA GLU A 85 11.69 -14.89 10.18
C GLU A 85 12.40 -15.00 11.53
N SER A 86 11.62 -15.19 12.59
CA SER A 86 12.13 -15.44 13.94
C SER A 86 12.55 -16.90 14.09
N THR A 87 13.45 -17.17 15.02
CA THR A 87 13.95 -18.52 15.35
C THR A 87 12.82 -19.48 15.75
N ALA A 88 11.72 -18.97 16.30
CA ALA A 88 10.52 -19.74 16.66
C ALA A 88 9.60 -20.06 15.46
N GLY A 89 9.97 -19.69 14.23
CA GLY A 89 9.17 -19.90 13.02
C GLY A 89 8.03 -18.90 12.81
N SER A 90 7.91 -17.87 13.67
CA SER A 90 7.01 -16.74 13.45
C SER A 90 7.65 -15.72 12.51
N ARG A 91 6.86 -15.09 11.65
CA ARG A 91 7.33 -14.01 10.77
C ARG A 91 7.03 -12.66 11.38
N TYR A 92 7.87 -11.67 11.09
CA TYR A 92 7.58 -10.31 11.46
C TYR A 92 7.92 -9.33 10.33
N LEU A 93 7.01 -8.39 10.11
CA LEU A 93 7.20 -7.24 9.24
C LEU A 93 7.77 -6.12 10.08
N ASN A 94 8.88 -5.52 9.65
CA ASN A 94 9.43 -4.32 10.25
C ASN A 94 9.32 -3.15 9.27
N TYR A 95 8.59 -2.09 9.63
CA TYR A 95 8.37 -0.95 8.74
C TYR A 95 8.24 0.36 9.51
N SER A 96 8.35 1.52 8.83
CA SER A 96 8.20 2.82 9.48
C SER A 96 6.73 3.20 9.67
N PHE A 97 6.37 3.69 10.86
CA PHE A 97 4.99 4.05 11.20
C PHE A 97 4.57 5.40 10.58
N GLY A 98 5.50 6.29 10.29
CA GLY A 98 5.20 7.69 9.96
C GLY A 98 4.75 7.98 8.53
N CYS A 99 4.41 9.25 8.29
CA CYS A 99 4.18 9.78 6.95
C CYS A 99 5.51 9.86 6.19
N PRO A 100 5.57 9.43 4.92
CA PRO A 100 6.78 9.57 4.12
C PRO A 100 7.07 11.03 3.71
N LEU A 101 6.12 11.96 3.85
CA LEU A 101 6.36 13.37 3.49
C LEU A 101 7.24 14.06 4.53
N ALA A 102 8.31 14.69 4.06
CA ALA A 102 9.26 15.42 4.88
C ALA A 102 8.58 16.60 5.59
N ASP A 103 8.92 16.80 6.87
CA ASP A 103 8.48 17.94 7.70
C ASP A 103 6.96 18.15 7.76
N THR A 104 6.20 17.05 7.75
CA THR A 104 4.72 17.10 7.81
C THR A 104 4.19 16.66 9.16
N VAL A 105 3.15 17.37 9.62
CA VAL A 105 2.31 16.97 10.75
C VAL A 105 1.05 16.34 10.20
N VAL A 106 0.66 15.19 10.74
CA VAL A 106 -0.52 14.45 10.30
C VAL A 106 -1.56 14.44 11.42
N GLY A 107 -2.72 15.04 11.15
CA GLY A 107 -3.81 15.08 12.13
C GLY A 107 -4.38 13.69 12.45
N ARG A 108 -4.61 12.85 11.42
CA ARG A 108 -5.12 11.48 11.58
C ARG A 108 -4.39 10.51 10.65
N LEU A 109 -3.64 9.60 11.24
CA LEU A 109 -2.92 8.55 10.53
C LEU A 109 -3.62 7.20 10.73
N THR A 110 -3.84 6.48 9.64
CA THR A 110 -4.37 5.11 9.67
C THR A 110 -3.47 4.22 8.82
N ILE A 111 -2.84 3.25 9.47
CA ILE A 111 -1.99 2.26 8.83
C ILE A 111 -2.78 0.96 8.73
N LYS A 112 -2.88 0.42 7.52
CA LYS A 112 -3.52 -0.87 7.27
C LYS A 112 -2.48 -1.85 6.76
N VAL A 113 -2.16 -2.85 7.58
CA VAL A 113 -1.25 -3.94 7.22
C VAL A 113 -2.09 -5.12 6.77
N VAL A 114 -2.05 -5.43 5.48
CA VAL A 114 -2.78 -6.56 4.89
C VAL A 114 -1.87 -7.79 4.91
N LEU A 115 -2.24 -8.79 5.70
CA LEU A 115 -1.48 -10.03 5.82
C LEU A 115 -1.93 -11.08 4.80
N PRO A 116 -1.06 -12.02 4.41
CA PRO A 116 -1.43 -13.13 3.54
C PRO A 116 -2.59 -13.97 4.10
N GLU A 117 -3.36 -14.60 3.21
CA GLU A 117 -4.43 -15.52 3.59
C GLU A 117 -3.90 -16.69 4.43
N GLY A 118 -4.60 -17.06 5.51
CA GLY A 118 -4.14 -18.10 6.43
C GLY A 118 -3.12 -17.65 7.48
N SER A 119 -2.85 -16.34 7.58
CA SER A 119 -2.09 -15.76 8.70
C SER A 119 -2.87 -15.87 10.01
N LYS A 120 -2.20 -16.28 11.08
CA LYS A 120 -2.77 -16.47 12.43
C LYS A 120 -2.11 -15.55 13.44
N ASP A 121 -2.91 -15.13 14.43
CA ASP A 121 -2.51 -14.39 15.63
C ASP A 121 -1.60 -13.18 15.35
N PRO A 122 -2.05 -12.20 14.54
CA PRO A 122 -1.29 -10.97 14.31
C PRO A 122 -1.15 -10.16 15.61
N SER A 123 0.08 -9.79 15.94
CA SER A 123 0.41 -8.91 17.08
C SER A 123 1.33 -7.79 16.63
N VAL A 124 1.26 -6.65 17.32
CA VAL A 124 1.95 -5.42 16.94
C VAL A 124 2.81 -4.96 18.08
N ASP A 125 4.07 -4.71 17.78
CA ASP A 125 5.00 -4.04 18.67
C ASP A 125 5.26 -2.63 18.15
N VAL A 126 4.84 -1.64 18.94
CA VAL A 126 5.02 -0.22 18.62
C VAL A 126 5.27 0.54 19.93
N PRO A 127 6.25 1.46 19.97
CA PRO A 127 6.71 2.07 21.22
C PRO A 127 5.77 3.15 21.80
N PHE A 128 4.57 3.34 21.24
CA PHE A 128 3.61 4.36 21.66
C PHE A 128 2.17 3.85 21.57
N ALA A 129 1.26 4.50 22.30
CA ALA A 129 -0.15 4.13 22.28
C ALA A 129 -0.78 4.35 20.88
N VAL A 130 -1.38 3.28 20.35
CA VAL A 130 -2.17 3.28 19.11
C VAL A 130 -3.47 2.52 19.33
N SER A 131 -4.53 2.94 18.64
CA SER A 131 -5.76 2.15 18.60
C SER A 131 -5.62 1.06 17.55
N GLN A 132 -5.94 -0.17 17.94
CA GLN A 132 -5.82 -1.35 17.09
C GLN A 132 -7.21 -1.92 16.80
N SER A 133 -7.40 -2.35 15.55
CA SER A 133 -8.62 -3.04 15.11
C SER A 133 -8.28 -4.03 13.99
N PHE A 134 -9.14 -5.02 13.81
CA PHE A 134 -8.99 -6.04 12.77
C PHE A 134 -10.15 -5.93 11.78
N GLU A 135 -9.81 -5.99 10.50
CA GLU A 135 -10.74 -6.02 9.38
C GLU A 135 -10.42 -7.23 8.49
N ILE A 136 -11.39 -7.67 7.69
CA ILE A 136 -11.18 -8.70 6.67
C ILE A 136 -11.30 -8.04 5.30
N LYS A 137 -10.31 -8.29 4.43
CA LYS A 137 -10.32 -7.79 3.05
C LYS A 137 -10.26 -8.97 2.08
N HIS A 138 -11.12 -8.95 1.08
CA HIS A 138 -11.07 -9.86 -0.04
C HIS A 138 -10.36 -9.19 -1.23
N SER A 139 -9.42 -9.91 -1.80
CA SER A 139 -8.66 -9.57 -3.00
C SER A 139 -8.87 -10.65 -4.06
N TYR A 140 -8.18 -10.50 -5.19
CA TYR A 140 -8.14 -11.53 -6.23
C TYR A 140 -7.63 -12.86 -5.69
N LEU A 141 -8.31 -13.95 -6.08
CA LEU A 141 -7.97 -15.33 -5.74
C LEU A 141 -8.04 -15.69 -4.25
N ASP A 142 -8.63 -14.84 -3.41
CA ASP A 142 -8.84 -15.14 -2.00
C ASP A 142 -10.10 -16.00 -1.79
N VAL A 143 -10.01 -17.04 -0.96
CA VAL A 143 -11.16 -17.92 -0.64
C VAL A 143 -11.79 -17.52 0.70
N ILE A 144 -10.96 -17.40 1.74
CA ILE A 144 -11.39 -17.06 3.11
C ILE A 144 -11.29 -15.55 3.35
N GLY A 145 -10.32 -14.89 2.71
CA GLY A 145 -10.02 -13.48 2.89
C GLY A 145 -8.77 -13.21 3.72
N ARG A 146 -8.21 -12.02 3.55
CA ARG A 146 -6.97 -11.56 4.19
C ARG A 146 -7.27 -10.80 5.48
N THR A 147 -6.53 -11.13 6.53
CA THR A 147 -6.61 -10.37 7.80
C THR A 147 -5.89 -9.04 7.62
N VAL A 148 -6.59 -7.95 7.92
CA VAL A 148 -6.06 -6.59 7.88
C VAL A 148 -5.97 -6.05 9.29
N LEU A 149 -4.75 -5.79 9.72
CA LEU A 149 -4.47 -5.09 10.96
C LEU A 149 -4.54 -3.58 10.70
N VAL A 150 -5.40 -2.89 11.45
CA VAL A 150 -5.65 -1.45 11.31
C VAL A 150 -5.19 -0.74 12.57
N LEU A 151 -4.17 0.10 12.42
CA LEU A 151 -3.62 0.96 13.46
C LEU A 151 -4.07 2.40 13.20
N ARG A 152 -4.72 3.04 14.17
CA ARG A 152 -5.06 4.47 14.09
C ARG A 152 -4.39 5.26 15.19
N LYS A 153 -3.85 6.41 14.81
CA LYS A 153 -3.24 7.40 15.71
C LYS A 153 -3.59 8.81 15.25
N GLU A 154 -3.83 9.68 16.21
CA GLU A 154 -4.06 11.10 15.99
C GLU A 154 -2.81 11.91 16.36
N ASN A 155 -2.68 13.09 15.76
CA ASN A 155 -1.61 14.07 16.02
C ASN A 155 -0.20 13.44 15.90
N VAL A 156 0.10 12.92 14.72
CA VAL A 156 1.42 12.32 14.42
C VAL A 156 2.37 13.41 13.96
N VAL A 157 3.51 13.50 14.66
CA VAL A 157 4.63 14.39 14.34
C VAL A 157 5.81 13.58 13.77
N PRO A 158 6.78 14.20 13.07
CA PRO A 158 7.92 13.51 12.46
C PRO A 158 8.69 12.59 13.42
N GLU A 159 8.76 12.91 14.71
CA GLU A 159 9.43 12.12 15.76
C GLU A 159 8.76 10.75 15.98
N HIS A 160 7.49 10.60 15.61
CA HIS A 160 6.80 9.30 15.65
C HIS A 160 7.13 8.41 14.46
N ASN A 161 7.98 8.84 13.53
CA ASN A 161 8.45 8.04 12.40
C ASN A 161 9.50 7.01 12.86
N MET A 162 9.09 6.14 13.78
CA MET A 162 9.87 5.01 14.27
C MET A 162 9.43 3.73 13.57
N HIS A 163 10.28 2.72 13.69
CA HIS A 163 9.98 1.39 13.21
C HIS A 163 8.94 0.72 14.12
N PHE A 164 7.94 0.09 13.52
CA PHE A 164 6.98 -0.78 14.19
C PHE A 164 7.07 -2.18 13.60
N GLN A 165 6.76 -3.18 14.43
CA GLN A 165 6.85 -4.58 14.03
C GLN A 165 5.47 -5.23 14.10
N VAL A 166 5.17 -6.08 13.10
CA VAL A 166 3.94 -6.88 13.07
C VAL A 166 4.33 -8.34 13.01
N HIS A 167 4.10 -9.07 14.10
CA HIS A 167 4.35 -10.50 14.20
C HIS A 167 3.12 -11.27 13.78
N TYR A 168 3.31 -12.33 13.01
CA TYR A 168 2.23 -13.23 12.60
C TYR A 168 2.77 -14.64 12.33
N ARG A 169 1.89 -15.64 12.44
CA ARG A 169 2.20 -17.03 12.10
C ARG A 169 1.64 -17.36 10.73
N PHE A 170 2.46 -17.89 9.84
CA PHE A 170 2.06 -18.23 8.49
C PHE A 170 2.64 -19.57 8.07
N ASN A 171 1.75 -20.50 7.67
CA ASN A 171 2.17 -21.78 7.12
C ASN A 171 2.31 -21.67 5.60
N LYS A 172 3.52 -21.93 5.09
CA LYS A 172 3.89 -21.86 3.66
C LYS A 172 3.00 -22.74 2.76
N ILE A 173 2.42 -23.81 3.30
CA ILE A 173 1.51 -24.70 2.55
C ILE A 173 0.26 -23.95 2.06
N PHE A 174 -0.21 -22.93 2.79
CA PHE A 174 -1.36 -22.13 2.35
C PHE A 174 -1.09 -21.34 1.06
N MET A 175 0.17 -21.10 0.69
CA MET A 175 0.50 -20.48 -0.61
C MET A 175 0.09 -21.35 -1.81
N LEU A 176 -0.06 -22.67 -1.61
CA LEU A 176 -0.52 -23.58 -2.66
C LEU A 176 -2.03 -23.54 -2.88
N ALA A 177 -2.80 -22.91 -1.98
CA ALA A 177 -4.26 -22.82 -2.10
C ALA A 177 -4.67 -21.99 -3.33
N GLU A 178 -4.05 -20.83 -3.56
CA GLU A 178 -4.39 -19.96 -4.70
C GLU A 178 -4.15 -20.66 -6.06
N PRO A 179 -2.98 -21.31 -6.34
CA PRO A 179 -2.79 -22.06 -7.58
C PRO A 179 -3.73 -23.27 -7.71
N LEU A 180 -3.95 -24.02 -6.62
CA LEU A 180 -4.80 -25.21 -6.63
C LEU A 180 -6.26 -24.85 -6.93
N MET A 181 -6.73 -23.69 -6.47
CA MET A 181 -8.05 -23.17 -6.79
C MET A 181 -8.21 -22.97 -8.31
N LEU A 182 -7.23 -22.35 -8.98
CA LEU A 182 -7.26 -22.17 -10.44
C LEU A 182 -7.26 -23.52 -11.17
N VAL A 183 -6.37 -24.44 -10.77
CA VAL A 183 -6.31 -25.79 -11.35
C VAL A 183 -7.65 -26.50 -11.20
N SER A 184 -8.29 -26.39 -10.04
CA SER A 184 -9.59 -26.98 -9.76
C SER A 184 -10.69 -26.42 -10.66
N VAL A 185 -10.72 -25.10 -10.88
CA VAL A 185 -11.70 -24.47 -11.79
C VAL A 185 -11.55 -25.00 -13.22
N PHE A 186 -10.34 -25.01 -13.76
CA PHE A 186 -10.10 -25.56 -15.10
C PHE A 186 -10.42 -27.04 -15.19
N PHE A 187 -10.06 -27.82 -14.17
CA PHE A 187 -10.40 -29.24 -14.09
C PHE A 187 -11.91 -29.48 -14.17
N PHE A 188 -12.72 -28.72 -13.41
CA PHE A 188 -14.18 -28.86 -13.45
C PHE A 188 -14.79 -28.46 -14.79
N ILE A 189 -14.22 -27.47 -15.48
CA ILE A 189 -14.64 -27.12 -16.85
C ILE A 189 -14.43 -28.32 -17.78
N PHE A 190 -13.24 -28.94 -17.76
CA PHE A 190 -12.97 -30.12 -18.60
C PHE A 190 -13.87 -31.31 -18.26
N VAL A 191 -14.07 -31.59 -16.98
CA VAL A 191 -14.98 -32.67 -16.54
C VAL A 191 -16.41 -32.41 -17.02
N SER A 192 -16.87 -31.16 -16.95
CA SER A 192 -18.21 -30.77 -17.43
C SER A 192 -18.34 -30.96 -18.94
N CYS A 193 -17.32 -30.58 -19.72
CA CYS A 193 -17.30 -30.83 -21.16
C CYS A 193 -17.33 -32.33 -21.50
N VAL A 194 -16.55 -33.15 -20.78
CA VAL A 194 -16.55 -34.61 -20.97
C VAL A 194 -17.92 -35.19 -20.62
N ALA A 195 -18.54 -34.77 -19.53
CA ALA A 195 -19.87 -35.21 -19.14
C ALA A 195 -20.91 -34.84 -20.21
N TYR A 196 -20.89 -33.60 -20.70
CA TYR A 196 -21.79 -33.13 -21.75
C TYR A 196 -21.69 -33.96 -23.05
N VAL A 197 -20.48 -34.30 -23.49
CA VAL A 197 -20.26 -35.14 -24.68
C VAL A 197 -20.73 -36.58 -24.46
N ARG A 198 -20.68 -37.07 -23.22
CA ARG A 198 -21.08 -38.44 -22.85
C ARG A 198 -22.58 -38.58 -22.60
N THR A 199 -23.29 -37.49 -22.32
CA THR A 199 -24.75 -37.49 -22.14
C THR A 199 -25.46 -37.43 -23.48
N ASP A 200 -26.16 -38.50 -23.86
CA ASP A 200 -27.07 -38.48 -25.01
C ASP A 200 -28.37 -37.77 -24.60
N LEU A 201 -28.63 -36.62 -25.21
CA LEU A 201 -29.82 -35.80 -24.98
C LEU A 201 -30.91 -36.03 -26.05
N SER A 202 -30.81 -37.11 -26.84
CA SER A 202 -31.81 -37.43 -27.86
C SER A 202 -33.16 -37.84 -27.27
N ILE A 203 -34.23 -37.18 -27.73
CA ILE A 203 -35.62 -37.44 -27.30
C ILE A 203 -36.22 -38.66 -28.03
N ARG A 204 -35.66 -39.09 -29.16
CA ARG A 204 -36.12 -40.28 -29.88
C ARG A 204 -34.95 -40.95 -30.58
N LYS A 205 -34.76 -42.24 -30.29
CA LYS A 205 -33.75 -43.10 -30.91
C LYS A 205 -34.08 -43.43 -32.35
#